data_AF-Q0W5R6-F1
#
_entry.id   AF-Q0W5R6-F1
#
_cell.length_a   1.000
_cell.length_b   1.000
_cell.length_c   1.000
_cell.angle_alpha   90.00
_cell.angle_beta   90.00
_cell.angle_gamma   90.00
#
_symmetry.space_group_name_H-M   'P 1'
#
loop_
_entity.id
_entity.type
_entity.pdbx_description
1 polymer ?
#
loop_
_entity_poly.entity_id
_entity_poly.type
_entity_poly.pdbx_seq_one_letter_code
_entity_poly.pdbx_strand_id
1 'polypeptide(L)'
;MLMMEGTMEDRSGKLGSVLRKLNESGIEASAVVSRDGFILHSEMQAGEEEKATFAAMAAAVLGAAETVTSELKQGVPRRVIIESGDHRLIEVGAGPMALLVAMVGPKTTLAEALKAIDKAALEVRAIAKPGR
;
A
#
# COMPACT_ATOMS: atom_id res chain seq x y z
N MET A 1 -28.46 -2.35 -7.32
CA MET A 1 -27.25 -2.09 -8.14
C MET A 1 -26.71 -0.69 -7.89
N LEU A 2 -27.51 0.37 -8.08
CA LEU A 2 -27.12 1.78 -7.83
C LEU A 2 -26.54 2.12 -6.42
N MET A 3 -26.97 1.42 -5.36
CA MET A 3 -26.44 1.67 -3.99
C MET A 3 -25.02 1.10 -3.75
N MET A 4 -24.60 0.08 -4.51
CA MET A 4 -23.25 -0.49 -4.40
C MET A 4 -22.21 0.36 -5.14
N GLU A 5 -22.57 0.96 -6.28
CA GLU A 5 -21.69 1.82 -7.08
C GLU A 5 -21.30 3.09 -6.31
N GLY A 6 -22.26 3.79 -5.68
CA GLY A 6 -21.97 5.01 -4.91
C GLY A 6 -21.09 4.77 -3.68
N THR A 7 -21.11 3.56 -3.09
CA THR A 7 -20.25 3.20 -1.96
C THR A 7 -18.82 2.89 -2.41
N MET A 8 -18.64 2.32 -3.60
CA MET A 8 -17.32 2.01 -4.16
C MET A 8 -16.59 3.27 -4.64
N GLU A 9 -17.31 4.19 -5.28
CA GLU A 9 -16.75 5.47 -5.74
C GLU A 9 -16.32 6.35 -4.56
N ASP A 10 -17.09 6.38 -3.47
CA ASP A 10 -16.72 7.04 -2.20
C ASP A 10 -15.48 6.41 -1.55
N ARG A 11 -15.35 5.07 -1.59
CA ARG A 11 -14.16 4.38 -1.07
C ARG A 11 -12.91 4.70 -1.88
N SER A 12 -12.98 4.62 -3.21
CA SER A 12 -11.85 4.95 -4.08
C SER A 12 -11.41 6.41 -3.88
N GLY A 13 -12.37 7.34 -3.82
CA GLY A 13 -12.08 8.76 -3.53
C GLY A 13 -11.36 8.97 -2.20
N LYS A 14 -11.79 8.27 -1.14
CA LYS A 14 -11.14 8.32 0.18
C LYS A 14 -9.72 7.76 0.15
N LEU A 15 -9.49 6.63 -0.51
CA LEU A 15 -8.15 6.06 -0.68
C LEU A 15 -7.24 7.02 -1.44
N GLY A 16 -7.73 7.64 -2.52
CA GLY A 16 -6.99 8.66 -3.26
C GLY A 16 -6.61 9.87 -2.41
N SER A 17 -7.50 10.34 -1.55
CA SER A 17 -7.17 11.42 -0.60
C SER A 17 -6.08 11.04 0.40
N VAL A 18 -6.02 9.77 0.84
CA VAL A 18 -4.95 9.29 1.72
C VAL A 18 -3.62 9.24 0.96
N LEU A 19 -3.60 8.67 -0.24
CA LEU A 19 -2.39 8.53 -1.05
C LEU A 19 -1.82 9.89 -1.49
N ARG A 20 -2.65 10.85 -1.88
CA ARG A 20 -2.17 12.20 -2.22
C ARG A 20 -1.49 12.89 -1.03
N LYS A 21 -2.09 12.84 0.15
CA LYS A 21 -1.49 13.36 1.40
C LYS A 21 -0.18 12.64 1.74
N LEU A 22 -0.11 11.33 1.48
CA LEU A 22 1.11 10.56 1.68
C LEU A 22 2.21 11.04 0.71
N ASN A 23 1.89 11.25 -0.57
CA ASN A 23 2.86 11.74 -1.55
C ASN A 23 3.36 13.15 -1.22
N GLU A 24 2.47 14.05 -0.75
CA GLU A 24 2.83 15.39 -0.25
C GLU A 24 3.83 15.35 0.93
N SER A 25 3.95 14.22 1.63
CA SER A 25 4.92 14.04 2.72
C SER A 25 6.33 13.61 2.27
N GLY A 26 6.59 13.61 0.97
CA GLY A 26 7.89 13.20 0.39
C GLY A 26 7.94 11.76 -0.11
N ILE A 27 6.78 11.17 -0.42
CA ILE A 27 6.66 9.85 -1.08
C ILE A 27 6.48 10.08 -2.58
N GLU A 28 7.28 9.42 -3.40
CA GLU A 28 7.30 9.67 -4.85
C GLU A 28 6.18 8.96 -5.60
N ALA A 29 5.79 7.78 -5.10
CA ALA A 29 4.72 6.97 -5.65
C ALA A 29 4.10 6.12 -4.55
N SER A 30 2.78 5.93 -4.60
CA SER A 30 2.09 5.06 -3.64
C SER A 30 0.91 4.34 -4.25
N ALA A 31 0.58 3.18 -3.70
CA ALA A 31 -0.56 2.38 -4.11
C ALA A 31 -1.18 1.66 -2.92
N VAL A 32 -2.51 1.51 -2.97
CA VAL A 32 -3.25 0.57 -2.14
C VAL A 32 -3.58 -0.64 -3.00
N VAL A 33 -3.14 -1.80 -2.56
CA VAL A 33 -3.24 -3.06 -3.29
C VAL A 33 -4.04 -4.04 -2.46
N SER A 34 -4.92 -4.83 -3.09
CA SER A 34 -5.62 -5.92 -2.40
C SER A 34 -4.65 -7.04 -2.06
N ARG A 35 -5.02 -7.91 -1.10
CA ARG A 35 -4.20 -9.09 -0.78
C ARG A 35 -4.01 -10.04 -1.97
N ASP A 36 -4.89 -9.99 -2.96
CA ASP A 36 -4.84 -10.82 -4.16
C ASP A 36 -4.11 -10.14 -5.34
N GLY A 37 -3.51 -8.96 -5.13
CA GLY A 37 -2.68 -8.30 -6.14
C GLY A 37 -3.40 -7.38 -7.11
N PHE A 38 -4.60 -6.88 -6.76
CA PHE A 38 -5.33 -5.90 -7.56
C PHE A 38 -5.15 -4.48 -7.03
N ILE A 39 -5.01 -3.49 -7.91
CA ILE A 39 -5.01 -2.08 -7.52
C ILE A 39 -6.38 -1.69 -6.98
N LEU A 40 -6.41 -1.16 -5.75
CA LEU A 40 -7.60 -0.51 -5.18
C LEU A 40 -7.59 1.00 -5.45
N HIS A 41 -6.40 1.62 -5.39
CA HIS A 41 -6.13 2.99 -5.83
C HIS A 41 -4.61 3.18 -5.99
N SER A 42 -4.17 4.09 -6.86
CA SER A 42 -2.75 4.40 -7.04
C SER A 42 -2.51 5.86 -7.34
N GLU A 43 -1.46 6.44 -6.78
CA GLU A 43 -0.89 7.73 -7.17
C GLU A 43 0.50 7.47 -7.78
N MET A 44 0.51 6.79 -8.93
CA MET A 44 1.71 6.39 -9.68
C MET A 44 1.62 6.90 -11.13
N GLN A 45 2.73 7.42 -11.66
CA GLN A 45 2.85 7.83 -13.06
C GLN A 45 3.23 6.63 -13.95
N ALA A 46 2.28 5.72 -14.17
CA ALA A 46 2.45 4.53 -14.98
C ALA A 46 1.15 4.18 -15.73
N GLY A 47 1.27 3.38 -16.80
CA GLY A 47 0.11 2.81 -17.49
C GLY A 47 -0.60 1.75 -16.62
N GLU A 48 -1.79 1.35 -17.05
CA GLU A 48 -2.64 0.46 -16.27
C GLU A 48 -2.05 -0.97 -16.15
N GLU A 49 -1.40 -1.44 -17.21
CA GLU A 49 -0.77 -2.76 -17.24
C GLU A 49 0.46 -2.82 -16.30
N GLU A 50 1.28 -1.78 -16.30
CA GLU A 50 2.42 -1.69 -15.38
C GLU A 50 1.97 -1.62 -13.92
N LYS A 51 0.89 -0.86 -13.64
CA LYS A 51 0.29 -0.80 -12.30
C LYS A 51 -0.26 -2.15 -11.83
N ALA A 52 -0.96 -2.86 -12.71
CA ALA A 52 -1.49 -4.19 -12.39
C ALA A 52 -0.36 -5.20 -12.10
N THR A 53 0.69 -5.18 -12.92
CA THR A 53 1.87 -6.04 -12.71
C THR A 53 2.57 -5.70 -11.40
N PHE A 54 2.78 -4.41 -11.12
CA PHE A 54 3.36 -3.94 -9.87
C PHE A 54 2.55 -4.38 -8.65
N ALA A 55 1.22 -4.27 -8.70
CA ALA A 55 0.33 -4.67 -7.62
C ALA A 55 0.45 -6.17 -7.31
N ALA A 56 0.44 -7.01 -8.33
CA ALA A 56 0.61 -8.45 -8.16
C ALA A 56 1.96 -8.80 -7.50
N MET A 57 3.04 -8.16 -7.95
CA MET A 57 4.38 -8.36 -7.38
C MET A 57 4.45 -7.91 -5.92
N ALA A 58 3.91 -6.74 -5.58
CA ALA A 58 3.94 -6.24 -4.21
C ALA A 58 3.13 -7.12 -3.25
N ALA A 59 1.96 -7.60 -3.67
CA ALA A 59 1.17 -8.55 -2.88
C ALA A 59 1.94 -9.86 -2.66
N ALA A 60 2.64 -10.37 -3.69
CA ALA A 60 3.44 -11.58 -3.59
C ALA A 60 4.64 -11.42 -2.64
N VAL A 61 5.35 -10.29 -2.69
CA VAL A 61 6.49 -10.00 -1.81
C VAL A 61 6.06 -9.98 -0.35
N LEU A 62 5.02 -9.20 -0.01
CA LEU A 62 4.51 -9.15 1.36
C LEU A 62 4.00 -10.52 1.83
N GLY A 63 3.30 -11.26 0.97
CA GLY A 63 2.82 -12.61 1.28
C GLY A 63 3.95 -13.62 1.53
N ALA A 64 5.04 -13.53 0.75
CA ALA A 64 6.24 -14.32 0.99
C ALA A 64 6.91 -13.95 2.32
N ALA A 65 7.01 -12.65 2.63
CA ALA A 65 7.55 -12.19 3.90
C ALA A 65 6.71 -12.66 5.10
N GLU A 66 5.39 -12.64 4.98
CA GLU A 66 4.45 -13.21 5.97
C GLU A 66 4.67 -14.71 6.17
N THR A 67 4.86 -15.45 5.08
CA THR A 67 5.11 -16.89 5.13
C THR A 67 6.45 -17.19 5.83
N VAL A 68 7.54 -16.54 5.40
CA VAL A 68 8.89 -16.74 5.98
C VAL A 68 8.92 -16.41 7.48
N THR A 69 8.29 -15.31 7.89
CA THR A 69 8.27 -14.91 9.30
C THR A 69 7.36 -15.79 10.15
N SER A 70 6.28 -16.33 9.58
CA SER A 70 5.45 -17.35 10.22
C SER A 70 6.21 -18.66 10.45
N GLU A 71 6.96 -19.15 9.46
CA GLU A 71 7.82 -20.34 9.60
C GLU A 71 8.87 -20.19 10.72
N LEU A 72 9.38 -18.97 10.90
CA LEU A 72 10.31 -18.60 11.97
C LEU A 72 9.61 -18.30 13.32
N LYS A 73 8.30 -18.50 13.41
CA LYS A 73 7.47 -18.22 14.60
C LYS A 73 7.60 -16.78 15.11
N GLN A 74 7.86 -15.83 14.21
CA GLN A 74 7.94 -14.39 14.52
C GLN A 74 6.60 -13.65 14.32
N GLY A 75 5.61 -14.32 13.71
CA GLY A 75 4.31 -13.73 13.41
C GLY A 75 4.32 -12.91 12.13
N VAL A 76 3.36 -11.98 12.00
CA VAL A 76 3.20 -11.13 10.80
C VAL A 76 4.27 -10.02 10.80
N PRO A 77 5.01 -9.80 9.70
CA PRO A 77 6.01 -8.76 9.63
C PRO A 77 5.33 -7.40 9.70
N ARG A 78 5.97 -6.46 10.42
CA ARG A 78 5.46 -5.08 10.48
C ARG A 78 5.48 -4.41 9.10
N ARG A 79 6.50 -4.72 8.30
CA ARG A 79 6.70 -4.18 6.95
C ARG A 79 7.78 -4.96 6.21
N VAL A 80 7.80 -4.80 4.89
CA VAL A 80 8.94 -5.12 4.03
C VAL A 80 9.58 -3.81 3.59
N ILE A 81 10.91 -3.75 3.56
CA ILE A 81 11.68 -2.62 3.02
C ILE A 81 12.65 -3.20 1.99
N ILE A 82 12.55 -2.74 0.75
CA ILE A 82 13.45 -3.10 -0.35
C ILE A 82 14.28 -1.87 -0.67
N GLU A 83 15.59 -2.00 -0.51
CA GLU A 83 16.54 -0.94 -0.87
C GLU A 83 17.01 -1.15 -2.31
N SER A 84 16.87 -0.13 -3.15
CA SER A 84 17.26 -0.17 -4.57
C SER A 84 17.90 1.15 -4.97
N GLY A 85 19.25 1.15 -5.00
CA GLY A 85 20.02 2.37 -5.17
C GLY A 85 19.66 3.40 -4.08
N ASP A 86 19.34 4.62 -4.51
CA ASP A 86 18.95 5.73 -3.63
C ASP A 86 17.46 5.72 -3.23
N HIS A 87 16.71 4.69 -3.63
CA HIS A 87 15.28 4.56 -3.36
C HIS A 87 14.98 3.40 -2.43
N ARG A 88 13.84 3.50 -1.74
CA ARG A 88 13.31 2.42 -0.92
C ARG A 88 11.85 2.16 -1.25
N LEU A 89 11.51 0.91 -1.52
CA LEU A 89 10.11 0.49 -1.59
C LEU A 89 9.70 -0.07 -0.23
N ILE A 90 8.59 0.42 0.31
CA ILE A 90 8.10 0.02 1.63
C ILE A 90 6.68 -0.52 1.49
N GLU A 91 6.48 -1.75 1.95
CA GLU A 91 5.19 -2.43 1.94
C GLU A 91 4.72 -2.65 3.38
N VAL A 92 3.47 -2.29 3.66
CA VAL A 92 2.86 -2.44 4.99
C VAL A 92 1.47 -3.04 4.83
N GLY A 93 1.17 -4.08 5.60
CA GLY A 93 -0.19 -4.62 5.68
C GLY A 93 -1.18 -3.58 6.21
N ALA A 94 -2.25 -3.31 5.47
CA ALA A 94 -3.30 -2.35 5.82
C ALA A 94 -4.60 -3.08 6.22
N GLY A 95 -4.47 -4.02 7.14
CA GLY A 95 -5.56 -4.91 7.54
C GLY A 95 -5.67 -6.17 6.66
N PRO A 96 -6.82 -6.88 6.73
CA PRO A 96 -6.98 -8.17 6.08
C PRO A 96 -7.28 -8.09 4.59
N MET A 97 -7.69 -6.92 4.07
CA MET A 97 -8.12 -6.78 2.67
C MET A 97 -7.09 -6.10 1.77
N ALA A 98 -6.14 -5.37 2.36
CA ALA A 98 -5.23 -4.53 1.60
C ALA A 98 -3.83 -4.43 2.22
N LEU A 99 -2.90 -3.99 1.40
CA LEU A 99 -1.58 -3.48 1.77
C LEU A 99 -1.37 -2.09 1.17
N LEU A 100 -0.54 -1.29 1.82
CA LEU A 100 -0.06 0.00 1.34
C LEU A 100 1.38 -0.18 0.86
N VAL A 101 1.67 0.34 -0.33
CA VAL A 101 3.01 0.37 -0.92
C VAL A 101 3.41 1.81 -1.15
N ALA A 102 4.65 2.16 -0.82
CA ALA A 102 5.19 3.50 -0.97
C ALA A 102 6.65 3.46 -1.44
N MET A 103 6.96 4.24 -2.46
CA MET A 103 8.32 4.46 -2.95
C MET A 103 8.88 5.76 -2.36
N VAL A 104 10.00 5.63 -1.67
CA VAL A 104 10.69 6.72 -0.97
C VAL A 104 11.94 7.09 -1.76
N GLY A 105 12.02 8.35 -2.19
CA GLY A 105 13.20 8.90 -2.82
C GLY A 105 14.30 9.33 -1.84
N PRO A 106 15.47 9.75 -2.33
CA PRO A 106 16.63 10.10 -1.50
C PRO A 106 16.43 11.32 -0.60
N LYS A 107 15.44 12.17 -0.91
CA LYS A 107 15.20 13.42 -0.18
C LYS A 107 14.45 13.23 1.14
N THR A 108 13.87 12.04 1.36
CA THR A 108 13.04 11.74 2.53
C THR A 108 13.75 10.73 3.40
N THR A 109 13.96 11.07 4.68
CA THR A 109 14.60 10.13 5.59
C THR A 109 13.70 8.93 5.84
N LEU A 110 14.30 7.79 6.20
CA LEU A 110 13.52 6.58 6.51
C LEU A 110 12.55 6.85 7.66
N ALA A 111 12.99 7.55 8.71
CA ALA A 111 12.14 7.82 9.87
C ALA A 111 10.90 8.65 9.52
N GLU A 112 11.05 9.69 8.69
CA GLU A 112 9.94 10.53 8.22
C GLU A 112 8.97 9.73 7.35
N ALA A 113 9.50 8.97 6.39
CA ALA A 113 8.70 8.11 5.51
C ALA A 113 7.89 7.11 6.34
N LEU A 114 8.52 6.40 7.28
CA LEU A 114 7.84 5.40 8.10
C LEU A 114 6.72 5.99 8.96
N LYS A 115 6.91 7.20 9.51
CA LYS A 115 5.86 7.90 10.27
C LYS A 115 4.65 8.20 9.39
N ALA A 116 4.87 8.69 8.17
CA ALA A 116 3.80 9.02 7.23
C ALA A 116 3.08 7.75 6.73
N ILE A 117 3.84 6.73 6.36
CA ILE A 117 3.32 5.44 5.88
C ILE A 117 2.50 4.74 6.97
N ASP A 118 2.97 4.69 8.21
CA ASP A 118 2.23 4.05 9.32
C ASP A 118 0.88 4.75 9.56
N LYS A 119 0.85 6.09 9.48
CA LYS A 119 -0.41 6.85 9.57
C LYS A 119 -1.34 6.53 8.40
N ALA A 120 -0.84 6.55 7.18
CA ALA A 120 -1.62 6.25 5.99
C ALA A 120 -2.17 4.81 6.01
N ALA A 121 -1.39 3.83 6.45
CA ALA A 121 -1.82 2.43 6.55
C ALA A 121 -3.00 2.25 7.51
N LEU A 122 -3.04 3.01 8.62
CA LEU A 122 -4.18 3.00 9.55
C LEU A 122 -5.45 3.59 8.91
N GLU A 123 -5.31 4.68 8.15
CA GLU A 123 -6.42 5.29 7.42
C GLU A 123 -6.94 4.34 6.33
N VAL A 124 -6.04 3.73 5.55
CA VAL A 124 -6.37 2.69 4.56
C VAL A 124 -7.11 1.53 5.21
N ARG A 125 -6.61 0.99 6.33
CA ARG A 125 -7.29 -0.10 7.06
C ARG A 125 -8.72 0.26 7.47
N ALA A 126 -8.97 1.53 7.83
CA ALA A 126 -10.30 1.97 8.22
C ALA A 126 -11.27 2.05 7.02
N ILE A 127 -10.75 2.28 5.82
CA ILE A 127 -11.50 2.40 4.56
C ILE A 127 -11.69 1.03 3.89
N ALA A 128 -10.63 0.24 3.78
CA ALA A 128 -10.57 -1.07 3.15
C ALA A 128 -11.13 -2.18 4.08
N LYS A 129 -12.42 -2.05 4.42
CA LYS A 129 -13.15 -3.05 5.21
C LYS A 129 -13.85 -4.07 4.31
N PRO A 130 -13.99 -5.33 4.76
CA PRO A 130 -14.85 -6.31 4.10
C PRO A 130 -16.26 -5.71 3.90
N GLY A 131 -16.90 -6.02 2.77
CA GLY A 131 -18.31 -5.69 2.57
C GLY A 131 -19.14 -6.27 3.72
N ARG A 132 -20.01 -5.45 4.31
CA ARG A 132 -21.10 -5.95 5.17
C ARG A 132 -22.23 -6.45 4.29
#